data_AF-A0A0G3WE57-F1
#
_entry.id   AF-A0A0G3WE57-F1
#
_cell.length_a   1.000
_cell.length_b   1.000
_cell.length_c   1.000
_cell.angle_alpha   90.00
_cell.angle_beta   90.00
_cell.angle_gamma   90.00
#
_symmetry.space_group_name_H-M   'P 1'
#
loop_
_entity.id
_entity.type
_entity.pdbx_description
1 polymer ?
#
loop_
_entity_poly.entity_id
_entity_poly.type
_entity_poly.pdbx_seq_one_letter_code
_entity_poly.pdbx_strand_id
1 'polypeptide(L)'
;MARDIETMLDFFIDEKGEKIKLNGIEDIALIRDAMDKINYYDDKIIRTKIKLETGNVVEYQDDLYIVISEIDQNQKSYRGRIRRINYPIKIVVDEEICEFNTIIEGISFGIDEGKFMNLQDGKIQVTLPADIISNRIGVDMRFIKMGTAWKVVGVDKSKLGLITLYCEKDSFGVNDDKENEIADKDKIVDPVEIHGNYNITINGSDMIYYGREREFTATVTIVDTGEVVEDKEVIWSLDAPNNNAAIISQEDGKCVVLGGNTYGKVNLKCELVDDGEIYSIKEITIRSIL
;
A
#
# COMPACT_ATOMS: atom_id res chain seq x y z
N MET A 1 -11.78 -37.15 34.27
CA MET A 1 -11.61 -35.70 34.10
C MET A 1 -11.00 -35.50 32.72
N ALA A 2 -11.82 -35.16 31.71
CA ALA A 2 -11.29 -34.90 30.37
C ALA A 2 -10.39 -33.68 30.47
N ARG A 3 -9.11 -33.82 30.11
CA ARG A 3 -8.21 -32.67 30.01
C ARG A 3 -8.73 -31.83 28.86
N ASP A 4 -9.30 -30.68 29.19
CA ASP A 4 -9.80 -29.75 28.20
C ASP A 4 -8.62 -29.19 27.40
N ILE A 5 -8.73 -29.20 26.07
CA ILE A 5 -7.72 -28.71 25.13
C ILE A 5 -7.30 -27.27 25.47
N GLU A 6 -8.21 -26.49 26.05
CA GLU A 6 -7.98 -25.11 26.50
C GLU A 6 -6.92 -24.98 27.59
N THR A 7 -6.77 -25.99 28.44
CA THR A 7 -5.77 -25.99 29.52
C THR A 7 -4.38 -26.32 29.01
N MET A 8 -4.29 -26.89 27.81
CA MET A 8 -3.04 -27.33 27.17
C MET A 8 -2.69 -26.49 25.93
N LEU A 9 -3.47 -25.45 25.63
CA LEU A 9 -3.25 -24.61 24.44
C LEU A 9 -1.85 -23.99 24.45
N ASP A 10 -1.39 -23.47 25.59
CA ASP A 10 -0.04 -22.90 25.74
C ASP A 10 1.01 -23.94 25.36
N PHE A 11 0.92 -25.13 25.95
CA PHE A 11 1.80 -26.25 25.64
C PHE A 11 1.76 -26.65 24.16
N PHE A 12 0.58 -26.70 23.53
CA PHE A 12 0.48 -27.04 22.12
C PHE A 12 1.09 -25.96 21.22
N ILE A 13 0.85 -24.69 21.50
CA ILE A 13 1.46 -23.59 20.74
C ILE A 13 2.98 -23.60 20.90
N ASP A 14 3.49 -23.88 22.10
CA ASP A 14 4.93 -23.94 22.35
C ASP A 14 5.60 -25.12 21.63
N GLU A 15 4.94 -26.29 21.58
CA GLU A 15 5.51 -27.52 21.01
C GLU A 15 5.24 -27.74 19.52
N LYS A 16 4.12 -27.20 19.02
CA LYS A 16 3.56 -27.46 17.67
C LYS A 16 3.12 -26.20 16.94
N GLY A 17 3.29 -25.03 17.55
CA GLY A 17 2.95 -23.78 16.90
C GLY A 17 3.83 -23.52 15.70
N GLU A 18 3.22 -22.92 14.70
CA GLU A 18 3.88 -22.51 13.47
C GLU A 18 3.82 -20.99 13.34
N LYS A 19 4.88 -20.41 12.79
CA LYS A 19 4.97 -18.97 12.59
C LYS A 19 3.98 -18.55 11.50
N ILE A 20 3.26 -17.47 11.77
CA ILE A 20 2.34 -16.84 10.84
C ILE A 20 2.52 -15.32 10.90
N LYS A 21 1.96 -14.62 9.91
CA LYS A 21 1.64 -13.20 10.06
C LYS A 21 0.15 -12.97 9.88
N LEU A 22 -0.51 -12.40 10.87
CA LEU A 22 -1.91 -12.03 10.81
C LEU A 22 -2.00 -10.53 10.51
N ASN A 23 -2.47 -10.18 9.30
CA ASN A 23 -2.50 -8.79 8.81
C ASN A 23 -1.14 -8.07 8.99
N GLY A 24 -0.03 -8.77 8.70
CA GLY A 24 1.34 -8.25 8.83
C GLY A 24 1.96 -8.34 10.23
N ILE A 25 1.21 -8.73 11.26
CA ILE A 25 1.72 -8.89 12.64
C ILE A 25 2.21 -10.33 12.83
N GLU A 26 3.49 -10.50 13.19
CA GLU A 26 4.06 -11.81 13.49
C GLU A 26 3.43 -12.47 14.71
N ASP A 27 3.08 -13.76 14.58
CA ASP A 27 2.50 -14.56 15.66
C ASP A 27 2.79 -16.07 15.46
N ILE A 28 2.36 -16.88 16.42
CA ILE A 28 2.43 -18.34 16.38
C ILE A 28 1.01 -18.92 16.50
N ALA A 29 0.65 -19.78 15.56
CA ALA A 29 -0.65 -20.45 15.54
C ALA A 29 -0.52 -21.96 15.33
N LEU A 30 -1.54 -22.70 15.75
CA LEU A 30 -1.69 -24.10 15.37
C LEU A 30 -2.41 -24.15 14.02
N ILE A 31 -1.75 -24.73 13.03
CA ILE A 31 -2.28 -24.92 11.68
C ILE A 31 -2.44 -26.43 11.44
N ARG A 32 -3.55 -26.82 10.82
CA ARG A 32 -3.75 -28.18 10.31
C ARG A 32 -4.67 -28.16 9.10
N ASP A 33 -4.58 -29.16 8.25
CA ASP A 33 -5.50 -29.28 7.12
C ASP A 33 -6.95 -29.43 7.59
N ALA A 34 -7.88 -28.78 6.87
CA ALA A 34 -9.30 -28.82 7.22
C ALA A 34 -9.99 -30.11 6.80
N MET A 35 -9.35 -30.91 5.94
CA MET A 35 -9.87 -32.19 5.46
C MET A 35 -8.74 -33.22 5.42
N ASP A 36 -9.04 -34.46 5.80
CA ASP A 36 -8.06 -35.56 5.78
C ASP A 36 -7.80 -36.10 4.36
N LYS A 37 -8.64 -35.73 3.39
CA LYS A 37 -8.55 -36.15 1.99
C LYS A 37 -8.02 -35.01 1.13
N ILE A 38 -7.15 -35.34 0.18
CA ILE A 38 -6.70 -34.43 -0.87
C ILE A 38 -7.92 -33.87 -1.60
N ASN A 39 -7.97 -32.55 -1.73
CA ASN A 39 -9.02 -31.81 -2.41
C ASN A 39 -8.38 -30.71 -3.28
N TYR A 40 -9.21 -29.93 -3.99
CA TYR A 40 -8.73 -28.84 -4.83
C TYR A 40 -8.36 -27.57 -4.04
N TYR A 41 -9.02 -27.35 -2.90
CA TYR A 41 -8.88 -26.14 -2.09
C TYR A 41 -7.95 -26.38 -0.90
N ASP A 42 -6.86 -25.63 -0.83
CA ASP A 42 -6.00 -25.66 0.35
C ASP A 42 -6.64 -24.90 1.52
N ASP A 43 -7.58 -25.60 2.17
CA ASP A 43 -8.29 -25.14 3.35
C ASP A 43 -7.61 -25.69 4.60
N LYS A 44 -7.32 -24.79 5.54
CA LYS A 44 -6.72 -25.13 6.83
C LYS A 44 -7.59 -24.66 7.98
N ILE A 45 -7.40 -25.27 9.13
CA ILE A 45 -7.92 -24.82 10.41
C ILE A 45 -6.78 -24.13 11.15
N ILE A 46 -7.00 -22.87 11.48
CA ILE A 46 -6.11 -22.06 12.30
C ILE A 46 -6.67 -21.98 13.71
N ARG A 47 -5.79 -22.07 14.72
CA ARG A 47 -6.10 -21.70 16.10
C ARG A 47 -4.98 -20.84 16.68
N THR A 48 -5.32 -19.64 17.14
CA THR A 48 -4.38 -18.64 17.71
C THR A 48 -4.94 -18.04 19.00
N LYS A 49 -4.08 -17.42 19.80
CA LYS A 49 -4.46 -16.58 20.94
C LYS A 49 -4.78 -15.14 20.54
N ILE A 50 -4.24 -14.66 19.42
CA ILE A 50 -4.53 -13.33 18.90
C ILE A 50 -5.94 -13.33 18.31
N LYS A 51 -6.61 -12.19 18.47
CA LYS A 51 -7.96 -11.99 17.94
C LYS A 51 -7.98 -12.30 16.45
N LEU A 52 -8.80 -13.27 16.08
CA LEU A 52 -9.04 -13.66 14.70
C LEU A 52 -10.43 -13.18 14.30
N GLU A 53 -10.56 -12.64 13.09
CA GLU A 53 -11.82 -12.19 12.51
C GLU A 53 -11.97 -12.76 11.10
N THR A 54 -13.22 -13.02 10.69
CA THR A 54 -13.53 -13.38 9.30
C THR A 54 -13.02 -12.27 8.38
N GLY A 55 -12.37 -12.65 7.28
CA GLY A 55 -11.74 -11.71 6.36
C GLY A 55 -10.28 -11.36 6.65
N ASN A 56 -9.74 -11.69 7.83
CA ASN A 56 -8.31 -11.49 8.07
C ASN A 56 -7.46 -12.28 7.07
N VAL A 57 -6.33 -11.67 6.69
CA VAL A 57 -5.33 -12.30 5.82
C VAL A 57 -4.23 -12.89 6.71
N VAL A 58 -3.89 -14.15 6.45
CA VAL A 58 -2.88 -14.91 7.16
C VAL A 58 -1.77 -15.28 6.19
N GLU A 59 -0.55 -14.84 6.47
CA GLU A 59 0.65 -15.33 5.79
C GLU A 59 1.14 -16.59 6.50
N TYR A 60 1.30 -17.68 5.76
CA TYR A 60 1.76 -18.97 6.27
C TYR A 60 2.48 -19.76 5.17
N GLN A 61 3.72 -20.20 5.45
CA GLN A 61 4.54 -20.98 4.51
C GLN A 61 4.66 -20.36 3.11
N ASP A 62 4.92 -19.04 3.05
CA ASP A 62 5.03 -18.24 1.82
C ASP A 62 3.74 -18.08 1.01
N ASP A 63 2.62 -18.66 1.48
CA ASP A 63 1.30 -18.54 0.90
C ASP A 63 0.42 -17.57 1.74
N LEU A 64 -0.52 -16.92 1.06
CA LEU A 64 -1.54 -16.08 1.68
C LEU A 64 -2.86 -16.83 1.82
N TYR A 65 -3.53 -16.68 2.95
CA TYR A 65 -4.84 -17.26 3.21
C TYR A 65 -5.82 -16.21 3.73
N ILE A 66 -7.12 -16.40 3.47
CA ILE A 66 -8.20 -15.59 4.04
C ILE A 66 -9.00 -16.42 5.03
N VAL A 67 -9.37 -15.84 6.18
CA VAL A 67 -10.32 -16.47 7.11
C VAL A 67 -11.73 -16.42 6.52
N ILE A 68 -12.27 -17.58 6.13
CA ILE A 68 -13.54 -17.70 5.40
C ILE A 68 -14.73 -18.17 6.24
N SER A 69 -14.50 -18.55 7.50
CA SER A 69 -15.56 -19.01 8.40
C SER A 69 -15.89 -17.96 9.47
N GLU A 70 -17.01 -18.19 10.15
CA GLU A 70 -17.22 -17.64 11.49
C GLU A 70 -16.09 -18.08 12.43
N ILE A 71 -15.86 -17.29 13.46
CA ILE A 71 -14.81 -17.53 14.44
C ILE A 71 -15.40 -18.24 15.65
N ASP A 72 -14.91 -19.43 15.90
CA ASP A 72 -15.15 -20.16 17.13
C ASP A 72 -14.20 -19.61 18.20
N GLN A 73 -14.72 -18.66 18.99
CA GLN A 73 -13.99 -18.01 20.07
C GLN A 73 -14.31 -18.68 21.42
N ASN A 74 -13.27 -19.03 22.16
CA ASN A 74 -13.36 -19.37 23.58
C ASN A 74 -12.53 -18.40 24.43
N GLN A 75 -12.41 -18.65 25.74
CA GLN A 75 -11.75 -17.71 26.66
C GLN A 75 -10.24 -17.52 26.39
N LYS A 76 -9.60 -18.45 25.67
CA LYS A 76 -8.14 -18.50 25.50
C LYS A 76 -7.66 -18.53 24.05
N SER A 77 -8.55 -18.76 23.10
CA SER A 77 -8.22 -18.92 21.69
C SER A 77 -9.34 -18.56 20.76
N TYR A 78 -8.94 -18.29 19.53
CA TYR A 78 -9.78 -18.11 18.37
C TYR A 78 -9.48 -19.24 17.40
N ARG A 79 -10.53 -19.83 16.83
CA ARG A 79 -10.41 -20.86 15.81
C ARG A 79 -11.22 -20.47 14.58
N GLY A 80 -10.60 -20.60 13.41
CA GLY A 80 -11.24 -20.34 12.13
C GLY A 80 -10.81 -21.33 11.06
N ARG A 81 -11.53 -21.31 9.94
CA ARG A 81 -11.11 -21.94 8.68
C ARG A 81 -10.53 -20.87 7.79
N ILE A 82 -9.32 -21.12 7.30
CA ILE A 82 -8.63 -20.29 6.32
C ILE A 82 -8.58 -21.01 4.98
N ARG A 83 -8.61 -20.26 3.88
CA ARG A 83 -8.49 -20.77 2.52
C ARG A 83 -7.40 -20.01 1.78
N ARG A 84 -6.55 -20.73 1.05
CA ARG A 84 -5.46 -20.13 0.28
C ARG A 84 -5.99 -19.21 -0.82
N ILE A 85 -5.42 -18.02 -0.91
CA ILE A 85 -5.60 -17.07 -2.01
C ILE A 85 -5.00 -17.67 -3.27
N ASN A 86 -5.72 -17.59 -4.39
CA ASN A 86 -5.27 -18.20 -5.64
C ASN A 86 -4.97 -17.17 -6.73
N TYR A 87 -5.60 -15.99 -6.69
CA TYR A 87 -5.34 -14.95 -7.68
C TYR A 87 -5.48 -13.56 -7.06
N PRO A 88 -4.46 -12.69 -7.20
CA PRO A 88 -4.66 -11.26 -7.03
C PRO A 88 -5.40 -10.70 -8.25
N ILE A 89 -6.33 -9.77 -8.04
CA ILE A 89 -7.02 -9.03 -9.10
C ILE A 89 -6.76 -7.54 -8.97
N LYS A 90 -6.77 -6.84 -10.10
CA LYS A 90 -6.66 -5.37 -10.16
C LYS A 90 -7.98 -4.80 -10.64
N ILE A 91 -8.56 -3.89 -9.85
CA ILE A 91 -9.79 -3.16 -10.19
C ILE A 91 -9.49 -1.68 -10.05
N VAL A 92 -9.97 -0.88 -11.01
CA VAL A 92 -9.95 0.58 -10.87
C VAL A 92 -11.08 1.00 -9.94
N VAL A 93 -10.72 1.53 -8.76
CA VAL A 93 -11.65 2.01 -7.73
C VAL A 93 -11.30 3.47 -7.45
N ASP A 94 -12.29 4.36 -7.56
CA ASP A 94 -12.09 5.80 -7.37
C ASP A 94 -10.89 6.35 -8.15
N GLU A 95 -10.80 5.95 -9.42
CA GLU A 95 -9.76 6.40 -10.36
C GLU A 95 -8.34 5.90 -10.06
N GLU A 96 -8.15 4.99 -9.10
CA GLU A 96 -6.87 4.37 -8.78
C GLU A 96 -6.87 2.85 -9.02
N ILE A 97 -5.73 2.28 -9.41
CA ILE A 97 -5.57 0.82 -9.48
C ILE A 97 -5.45 0.26 -8.07
N CYS A 98 -6.45 -0.52 -7.67
CA CYS A 98 -6.42 -1.26 -6.41
C CYS A 98 -6.19 -2.75 -6.66
N GLU A 99 -5.19 -3.32 -6.00
CA GLU A 99 -4.90 -4.77 -6.04
C GLU A 99 -5.50 -5.48 -4.82
N PHE A 100 -6.27 -6.54 -5.07
CA PHE A 100 -6.93 -7.32 -4.03
C PHE A 100 -6.48 -8.77 -4.08
N ASN A 101 -6.13 -9.31 -2.92
CA ASN A 101 -5.89 -10.74 -2.75
C ASN A 101 -7.22 -11.50 -2.70
N THR A 102 -7.45 -12.41 -3.66
CA THR A 102 -8.78 -13.04 -3.81
C THR A 102 -8.74 -14.55 -3.94
N ILE A 103 -9.89 -15.15 -3.66
CA ILE A 103 -10.23 -16.53 -3.97
C ILE A 103 -11.21 -16.50 -5.14
N ILE A 104 -10.77 -16.95 -6.32
CA ILE A 104 -11.62 -17.09 -7.50
C ILE A 104 -12.06 -18.54 -7.65
N GLU A 105 -13.37 -18.74 -7.79
CA GLU A 105 -14.00 -20.04 -7.97
C GLU A 105 -14.92 -20.02 -9.19
N GLY A 106 -14.93 -21.11 -9.95
CA GLY A 106 -15.89 -21.30 -11.03
C GLY A 106 -17.29 -21.61 -10.50
N ILE A 107 -18.33 -21.02 -11.09
CA ILE A 107 -19.71 -21.40 -10.76
C ILE A 107 -20.12 -22.54 -11.69
N SER A 108 -20.15 -23.78 -11.16
CA SER A 108 -20.76 -24.93 -11.82
C SER A 108 -22.09 -25.27 -11.15
N PHE A 109 -23.16 -25.36 -11.93
CA PHE A 109 -24.37 -26.08 -11.50
C PHE A 109 -24.22 -27.55 -11.88
N GLY A 110 -24.02 -28.41 -10.88
CA GLY A 110 -24.04 -29.87 -11.06
C GLY A 110 -25.02 -30.49 -10.08
N ILE A 111 -26.02 -31.20 -10.60
CA ILE A 111 -26.75 -32.22 -9.85
C ILE A 111 -25.92 -33.50 -9.98
N ASP A 112 -25.60 -34.09 -8.83
CA ASP A 112 -24.88 -35.37 -8.59
C ASP A 112 -23.34 -35.37 -8.55
N GLU A 113 -22.86 -36.02 -7.48
CA GLU A 113 -21.46 -36.36 -7.20
C GLU A 113 -20.80 -37.11 -8.37
N GLY A 114 -19.66 -36.61 -8.84
CA GLY A 114 -18.73 -37.39 -9.66
C GLY A 114 -18.68 -37.10 -11.15
N LYS A 115 -19.40 -36.08 -11.66
CA LYS A 115 -19.20 -35.57 -13.02
C LYS A 115 -18.90 -34.07 -12.99
N PHE A 116 -17.62 -33.72 -12.97
CA PHE A 116 -17.20 -32.37 -13.31
C PHE A 116 -17.31 -32.21 -14.83
N MET A 117 -18.40 -31.63 -15.32
CA MET A 117 -18.47 -31.09 -16.68
C MET A 117 -19.05 -29.68 -16.67
N ASN A 118 -18.25 -28.78 -17.25
CA ASN A 118 -18.46 -27.39 -17.65
C ASN A 118 -18.94 -26.40 -16.56
N LEU A 119 -18.01 -25.49 -16.18
CA LEU A 119 -18.33 -24.10 -15.88
C LEU A 119 -19.49 -23.65 -16.78
N GLN A 120 -20.51 -22.97 -16.25
CA GLN A 120 -21.32 -22.15 -17.17
C GLN A 120 -20.33 -21.20 -17.85
N ASP A 121 -20.23 -21.30 -19.18
CA ASP A 121 -19.24 -20.56 -19.96
C ASP A 121 -19.32 -19.08 -19.55
N GLY A 122 -18.24 -18.61 -18.90
CA GLY A 122 -18.12 -17.23 -18.47
C GLY A 122 -18.83 -16.81 -17.18
N LYS A 123 -18.91 -17.61 -16.11
CA LYS A 123 -19.25 -17.11 -14.76
C LYS A 123 -18.28 -17.58 -13.67
N ILE A 124 -17.90 -16.66 -12.79
CA ILE A 124 -17.04 -16.91 -11.63
C ILE A 124 -17.58 -16.21 -10.37
N GLN A 125 -17.17 -16.72 -9.22
CA GLN A 125 -17.34 -16.08 -7.92
C GLN A 125 -15.96 -15.66 -7.42
N VAL A 126 -15.85 -14.45 -6.88
CA VAL A 126 -14.60 -13.91 -6.31
C VAL A 126 -14.85 -13.52 -4.87
N THR A 127 -14.07 -14.06 -3.93
CA THR A 127 -14.15 -13.71 -2.51
C THR A 127 -12.89 -12.97 -2.09
N LEU A 128 -13.05 -11.86 -1.37
CA LEU A 128 -11.97 -11.00 -0.89
C LEU A 128 -12.29 -10.43 0.50
N PRO A 129 -11.27 -9.99 1.28
CA PRO A 129 -11.49 -9.26 2.53
C PRO A 129 -12.31 -7.99 2.33
N ALA A 130 -13.11 -7.63 3.34
CA ALA A 130 -13.85 -6.37 3.36
C ALA A 130 -13.04 -5.30 4.13
N ASP A 131 -12.79 -4.17 3.47
CA ASP A 131 -12.14 -2.98 4.00
C ASP A 131 -12.78 -1.71 3.41
N ILE A 132 -12.18 -0.53 3.65
CA ILE A 132 -12.73 0.75 3.19
C ILE A 132 -12.78 0.84 1.65
N ILE A 133 -11.82 0.23 0.94
CA ILE A 133 -11.63 0.36 -0.51
C ILE A 133 -12.43 -0.72 -1.25
N SER A 134 -12.25 -1.99 -0.89
CA SER A 134 -12.99 -3.13 -1.44
C SER A 134 -14.50 -2.96 -1.28
N ASN A 135 -14.97 -2.26 -0.24
CA ASN A 135 -16.39 -1.92 -0.08
C ASN A 135 -16.94 -0.97 -1.14
N ARG A 136 -16.10 -0.28 -1.91
CA ARG A 136 -16.50 0.61 -3.00
C ARG A 136 -16.66 -0.14 -4.32
N ILE A 137 -16.25 -1.41 -4.38
CA ILE A 137 -16.46 -2.25 -5.56
C ILE A 137 -17.97 -2.42 -5.80
N GLY A 138 -18.40 -2.01 -6.99
CA GLY A 138 -19.78 -2.01 -7.43
C GLY A 138 -20.03 -2.90 -8.65
N VAL A 139 -21.31 -3.02 -9.00
CA VAL A 139 -21.74 -3.61 -10.28
C VAL A 139 -21.20 -2.77 -11.45
N ASP A 140 -20.99 -3.41 -12.59
CA ASP A 140 -20.41 -2.84 -13.82
C ASP A 140 -18.92 -2.53 -13.77
N MET A 141 -18.27 -2.65 -12.61
CA MET A 141 -16.81 -2.65 -12.54
C MET A 141 -16.23 -3.91 -13.20
N ARG A 142 -15.03 -3.78 -13.76
CA ARG A 142 -14.36 -4.83 -14.54
C ARG A 142 -12.96 -5.07 -14.00
N PHE A 143 -12.47 -6.28 -14.20
CA PHE A 143 -11.05 -6.64 -14.03
C PHE A 143 -10.63 -7.63 -15.12
N ILE A 144 -9.33 -7.77 -15.33
CA ILE A 144 -8.77 -8.80 -16.21
C ILE A 144 -8.07 -9.82 -15.33
N LYS A 145 -8.37 -11.10 -15.55
CA LYS A 145 -7.59 -12.19 -14.96
C LYS A 145 -7.73 -13.46 -15.77
N MET A 146 -6.67 -14.25 -15.82
CA MET A 146 -6.65 -15.53 -16.55
C MET A 146 -6.95 -15.33 -18.04
N GLY A 147 -6.41 -14.26 -18.64
CA GLY A 147 -6.58 -13.93 -20.06
C GLY A 147 -8.01 -13.57 -20.48
N THR A 148 -8.87 -13.23 -19.51
CA THR A 148 -10.29 -12.90 -19.75
C THR A 148 -10.66 -11.62 -18.99
N ALA A 149 -11.50 -10.77 -19.60
CA ALA A 149 -12.15 -9.66 -18.90
C ALA A 149 -13.38 -10.18 -18.15
N TRP A 150 -13.53 -9.78 -16.89
CA TRP A 150 -14.61 -10.17 -16.01
C TRP A 150 -15.35 -8.93 -15.54
N LYS A 151 -16.67 -8.93 -15.69
CA LYS A 151 -17.56 -7.86 -15.25
C LYS A 151 -18.29 -8.28 -13.98
N VAL A 152 -18.31 -7.41 -12.98
CA VAL A 152 -19.07 -7.60 -11.74
C VAL A 152 -20.56 -7.38 -12.04
N VAL A 153 -21.38 -8.40 -11.80
CA VAL A 153 -22.84 -8.36 -11.98
C VAL A 153 -23.62 -8.43 -10.66
N GLY A 154 -22.94 -8.81 -9.58
CA GLY A 154 -23.51 -8.81 -8.24
C GLY A 154 -22.43 -8.69 -7.17
N VAL A 155 -22.79 -8.09 -6.04
CA VAL A 155 -21.92 -7.91 -4.88
C VAL A 155 -22.69 -8.34 -3.64
N ASP A 156 -22.18 -9.33 -2.92
CA ASP A 156 -22.71 -9.81 -1.65
C ASP A 156 -21.77 -9.44 -0.51
N LYS A 157 -22.34 -8.75 0.48
CA LYS A 157 -21.67 -8.28 1.71
C LYS A 157 -22.34 -8.83 2.97
N SER A 158 -23.16 -9.87 2.84
CA SER A 158 -23.91 -10.47 3.95
C SER A 158 -23.00 -11.13 4.99
N LYS A 159 -21.81 -11.58 4.58
CA LYS A 159 -20.77 -12.14 5.47
C LYS A 159 -19.85 -11.01 5.93
N LEU A 160 -20.02 -10.56 7.18
CA LEU A 160 -19.16 -9.53 7.76
C LEU A 160 -17.68 -9.91 7.64
N GLY A 161 -16.86 -8.96 7.20
CA GLY A 161 -15.43 -9.15 6.95
C GLY A 161 -15.09 -9.69 5.56
N LEU A 162 -16.08 -10.11 4.75
CA LEU A 162 -15.87 -10.59 3.39
C LEU A 162 -16.77 -9.86 2.38
N ILE A 163 -16.26 -9.74 1.17
CA ILE A 163 -17.04 -9.37 -0.01
C ILE A 163 -17.01 -10.55 -0.97
N THR A 164 -18.15 -10.87 -1.54
CA THR A 164 -18.26 -11.87 -2.61
C THR A 164 -18.81 -11.21 -3.87
N LEU A 165 -18.00 -11.17 -4.92
CA LEU A 165 -18.38 -10.69 -6.24
C LEU A 165 -18.89 -11.86 -7.07
N TYR A 166 -19.99 -11.65 -7.76
CA TYR A 166 -20.47 -12.52 -8.83
C TYR A 166 -20.12 -11.86 -10.14
N CYS A 167 -19.32 -12.54 -10.96
CA CYS A 167 -18.78 -11.98 -12.19
C CYS A 167 -19.13 -12.85 -13.39
N GLU A 168 -19.30 -12.20 -14.53
CA GLU A 168 -19.45 -12.86 -15.81
C GLU A 168 -18.38 -12.41 -16.81
N LYS A 169 -18.12 -13.25 -17.79
CA LYS A 169 -17.15 -12.99 -18.85
C LYS A 169 -17.64 -11.84 -19.69
N ASP A 170 -16.73 -10.92 -19.96
CA ASP A 170 -16.97 -9.75 -20.79
C ASP A 170 -15.99 -9.72 -21.97
N SER A 171 -16.30 -8.89 -22.97
CA SER A 171 -15.39 -8.61 -24.07
C SER A 171 -14.32 -7.61 -23.63
N PHE A 172 -13.14 -7.67 -24.23
CA PHE A 172 -12.12 -6.65 -24.00
C PHE A 172 -12.55 -5.30 -24.58
N GLY A 173 -12.37 -4.24 -23.80
CA GLY A 173 -12.52 -2.85 -24.20
C GLY A 173 -11.31 -2.34 -24.99
N VAL A 174 -11.46 -1.18 -25.62
CA VAL A 174 -10.38 -0.50 -26.36
C VAL A 174 -9.29 0.04 -25.43
N ASN A 175 -9.66 0.37 -24.19
CA ASN A 175 -8.80 0.93 -23.15
C ASN A 175 -8.30 -0.14 -22.16
N ASP A 176 -8.51 -1.42 -22.45
CA ASP A 176 -8.03 -2.50 -21.60
C ASP A 176 -6.52 -2.74 -21.83
N ASP A 177 -5.74 -2.76 -20.75
CA ASP A 177 -4.32 -3.12 -20.77
C ASP A 177 -4.17 -4.61 -20.42
N LYS A 178 -4.14 -5.41 -21.47
CA LYS A 178 -4.09 -6.87 -21.39
C LYS A 178 -2.76 -7.40 -20.88
N GLU A 179 -1.67 -6.67 -21.10
CA GLU A 179 -0.33 -7.06 -20.67
C GLU A 179 -0.21 -6.96 -19.16
N ASN A 180 -0.78 -5.89 -18.58
CA ASN A 180 -0.72 -5.63 -17.14
C ASN A 180 -1.95 -6.14 -16.34
N GLU A 181 -2.89 -6.81 -17.03
CA GLU A 181 -4.18 -7.28 -16.49
C GLU A 181 -5.05 -6.17 -15.86
N ILE A 182 -5.13 -5.01 -16.52
CA ILE A 182 -5.91 -3.84 -16.06
C ILE A 182 -7.08 -3.60 -17.03
N ALA A 183 -8.31 -3.73 -16.53
CA ALA A 183 -9.50 -3.30 -17.27
C ALA A 183 -9.71 -1.78 -17.12
N ASP A 184 -10.34 -1.15 -18.11
CA ASP A 184 -10.76 0.25 -18.05
C ASP A 184 -9.62 1.22 -17.66
N LYS A 185 -8.43 1.07 -18.27
CA LYS A 185 -7.23 1.86 -17.92
C LYS A 185 -7.46 3.37 -18.06
N ASP A 186 -8.37 3.78 -18.93
CA ASP A 186 -8.77 5.18 -19.13
C ASP A 186 -9.53 5.79 -17.96
N LYS A 187 -10.06 4.97 -17.04
CA LYS A 187 -10.68 5.44 -15.81
C LYS A 187 -9.68 5.74 -14.71
N ILE A 188 -8.41 5.38 -14.91
CA ILE A 188 -7.36 5.74 -13.97
C ILE A 188 -7.07 7.21 -14.20
N VAL A 189 -7.34 8.02 -13.17
CA VAL A 189 -6.73 9.32 -13.08
C VAL A 189 -5.42 9.01 -12.41
N ASP A 190 -4.34 9.03 -13.20
CA ASP A 190 -3.02 9.06 -12.59
C ASP A 190 -3.09 10.17 -11.53
N PRO A 191 -2.83 9.89 -10.22
CA PRO A 191 -2.48 10.99 -9.34
C PRO A 191 -1.46 11.78 -10.13
N VAL A 192 -1.58 13.10 -10.19
CA VAL A 192 -0.62 13.91 -10.93
C VAL A 192 0.74 13.64 -10.29
N GLU A 193 1.42 12.60 -10.74
CA GLU A 193 2.82 12.37 -10.55
C GLU A 193 3.39 13.46 -11.42
N ILE A 194 3.69 14.59 -10.79
CA ILE A 194 4.54 15.58 -11.39
C ILE A 194 5.94 14.93 -11.45
N HIS A 195 6.11 13.95 -12.32
CA HIS A 195 7.40 13.62 -12.89
C HIS A 195 7.70 14.70 -13.93
N GLY A 196 7.97 15.90 -13.41
CA GLY A 196 8.30 17.10 -14.17
C GLY A 196 9.16 17.96 -13.28
N ASN A 197 10.48 17.88 -13.49
CA ASN A 197 11.55 18.65 -12.86
C ASN A 197 11.02 19.80 -11.98
N TYR A 198 11.06 19.65 -10.66
CA TYR A 198 10.81 20.80 -9.81
C TYR A 198 11.94 21.81 -9.98
N ASN A 199 11.63 23.09 -9.81
CA ASN A 199 12.61 24.15 -9.67
C ASN A 199 12.53 24.69 -8.24
N ILE A 200 13.68 24.94 -7.62
CA ILE A 200 13.76 25.61 -6.33
C ILE A 200 14.24 27.04 -6.56
N THR A 201 13.46 28.02 -6.07
CA THR A 201 13.89 29.42 -6.00
C THR A 201 14.24 29.78 -4.57
N ILE A 202 15.48 30.22 -4.33
CA ILE A 202 15.92 30.73 -3.03
C ILE A 202 15.69 32.25 -2.98
N ASN A 203 14.82 32.68 -2.08
CA ASN A 203 14.51 34.07 -1.79
C ASN A 203 15.30 34.56 -0.57
N GLY A 204 15.81 35.78 -0.62
CA GLY A 204 16.60 36.38 0.45
C GLY A 204 17.61 37.37 -0.08
N SER A 205 18.38 38.00 0.82
CA SER A 205 19.34 39.05 0.45
C SER A 205 20.58 38.47 -0.23
N ASP A 206 21.10 39.14 -1.26
CA ASP A 206 22.38 38.78 -1.90
C ASP A 206 23.61 39.17 -1.06
N MET A 207 23.39 39.79 0.10
CA MET A 207 24.45 40.28 0.97
C MET A 207 24.14 40.11 2.46
N ILE A 208 25.15 39.72 3.21
CA ILE A 208 25.13 39.68 4.68
C ILE A 208 26.29 40.51 5.22
N TYR A 209 26.01 41.37 6.19
CA TYR A 209 27.03 42.14 6.87
C TYR A 209 27.66 41.35 8.02
N TYR A 210 28.89 41.67 8.39
CA TYR A 210 29.58 41.01 9.50
C TYR A 210 28.74 41.01 10.79
N GLY A 211 28.61 39.84 11.40
CA GLY A 211 27.83 39.62 12.62
C GLY A 211 26.33 39.86 12.49
N ARG A 212 25.80 39.96 11.26
CA ARG A 212 24.36 40.10 11.00
C ARG A 212 23.77 38.81 10.46
N GLU A 213 22.51 38.61 10.78
CA GLU A 213 21.71 37.47 10.33
C GLU A 213 20.82 37.87 9.16
N ARG A 214 20.58 36.92 8.26
CA ARG A 214 19.59 37.01 7.20
C ARG A 214 18.81 35.71 7.09
N GLU A 215 17.52 35.87 6.85
CA GLU A 215 16.61 34.77 6.57
C GLU A 215 16.52 34.53 5.07
N PHE A 216 16.42 33.26 4.69
CA PHE A 216 16.22 32.80 3.33
C PHE A 216 15.07 31.81 3.31
N THR A 217 14.23 31.88 2.28
CA THR A 217 13.10 30.98 2.07
C THR A 217 13.21 30.31 0.71
N ALA A 218 12.70 29.08 0.59
CA ALA A 218 12.62 28.34 -0.65
C ALA A 218 11.19 28.36 -1.20
N THR A 219 11.06 28.43 -2.52
CA THR A 219 9.80 28.20 -3.23
C THR A 219 10.02 27.11 -4.26
N VAL A 220 9.26 26.02 -4.14
CA VAL A 220 9.28 24.90 -5.08
C VAL A 220 8.21 25.12 -6.13
N THR A 221 8.56 25.07 -7.41
CA THR A 221 7.61 25.17 -8.52
C THR A 221 7.77 24.05 -9.53
N ILE A 222 6.73 23.77 -10.29
CA ILE A 222 6.78 22.84 -11.42
C ILE A 222 7.44 23.56 -12.62
N VAL A 223 8.46 22.96 -13.28
CA VAL A 223 9.17 23.62 -14.40
C VAL A 223 8.25 23.99 -15.57
N ASP A 224 7.25 23.15 -15.89
CA ASP A 224 6.40 23.35 -17.06
C ASP A 224 5.24 24.33 -16.83
N THR A 225 4.67 24.36 -15.62
CA THR A 225 3.51 25.21 -15.30
C THR A 225 3.87 26.45 -14.50
N GLY A 226 4.99 26.44 -13.77
CA GLY A 226 5.38 27.49 -12.84
C GLY A 226 4.52 27.56 -11.58
N GLU A 227 3.63 26.59 -11.37
CA GLU A 227 2.77 26.53 -10.19
C GLU A 227 3.59 26.18 -8.93
N VAL A 228 3.23 26.80 -7.81
CA VAL A 228 3.87 26.60 -6.51
C VAL A 228 3.37 25.32 -5.86
N VAL A 229 4.29 24.56 -5.28
CA VAL A 229 4.03 23.28 -4.61
C VAL A 229 4.35 23.46 -3.11
N GLU A 230 3.36 23.25 -2.25
CA GLU A 230 3.47 23.52 -0.80
C GLU A 230 3.81 22.27 0.04
N ASP A 231 3.73 21.07 -0.53
CA ASP A 231 3.90 19.79 0.15
C ASP A 231 5.27 19.13 -0.11
N LYS A 232 6.29 19.94 -0.43
CA LYS A 232 7.66 19.46 -0.69
C LYS A 232 8.66 19.96 0.34
N GLU A 233 9.28 19.00 1.04
CA GLU A 233 10.32 19.28 2.04
C GLU A 233 11.68 19.58 1.39
N VAL A 234 12.41 20.55 1.95
CA VAL A 234 13.75 20.93 1.49
C VAL A 234 14.79 20.92 2.60
N ILE A 235 16.04 20.65 2.23
CA ILE A 235 17.19 20.73 3.13
C ILE A 235 18.20 21.78 2.65
N TRP A 236 18.78 22.52 3.61
CA TRP A 236 19.74 23.58 3.33
C TRP A 236 21.17 23.17 3.68
N SER A 237 22.12 23.60 2.86
CA SER A 237 23.54 23.47 3.13
C SER A 237 24.30 24.73 2.68
N LEU A 238 25.45 24.99 3.29
CA LEU A 238 26.22 26.20 3.04
C LEU A 238 27.69 25.84 2.78
N ASP A 239 28.18 26.23 1.62
CA ASP A 239 29.61 26.24 1.31
C ASP A 239 30.19 27.62 1.67
N ALA A 240 30.84 27.68 2.83
CA ALA A 240 31.41 28.89 3.43
C ALA A 240 32.93 28.75 3.61
N PRO A 241 33.72 28.97 2.54
CA PRO A 241 35.17 28.84 2.62
C PRO A 241 35.75 29.83 3.65
N ASN A 242 36.62 29.34 4.52
CA ASN A 242 37.20 30.09 5.65
C ASN A 242 36.19 30.51 6.75
N ASN A 243 35.05 29.81 6.84
CA ASN A 243 34.05 30.04 7.88
C ASN A 243 33.52 31.50 7.91
N ASN A 244 33.38 32.08 6.73
CA ASN A 244 32.91 33.45 6.51
C ASN A 244 31.38 33.60 6.67
N ALA A 245 30.63 32.51 6.80
CA ALA A 245 29.22 32.48 7.20
C ALA A 245 28.85 31.11 7.79
N ALA A 246 27.72 31.02 8.49
CA ALA A 246 27.17 29.77 9.02
C ALA A 246 25.64 29.78 9.04
N ILE A 247 25.01 28.62 8.79
CA ILE A 247 23.58 28.42 9.08
C ILE A 247 23.43 28.27 10.60
N ILE A 248 22.60 29.10 11.22
CA ILE A 248 22.38 29.11 12.69
C ILE A 248 21.02 28.53 13.09
N SER A 249 20.06 28.50 12.17
CA SER A 249 18.80 27.78 12.31
C SER A 249 18.26 27.37 10.95
N GLN A 250 17.51 26.27 10.94
CA GLN A 250 16.84 25.75 9.75
C GLN A 250 15.52 25.11 10.18
N GLU A 251 14.50 25.34 9.38
CA GLU A 251 13.20 24.68 9.41
C GLU A 251 12.82 24.31 7.96
N ASP A 252 11.71 23.61 7.78
CA ASP A 252 11.27 23.29 6.42
C ASP A 252 10.97 24.57 5.62
N GLY A 253 11.42 24.63 4.37
CA GLY A 253 11.28 25.80 3.51
C GLY A 253 12.09 27.05 3.90
N LYS A 254 12.85 27.05 5.00
CA LYS A 254 13.53 28.26 5.52
C LYS A 254 14.82 28.01 6.28
N CYS A 255 15.80 28.91 6.14
CA CYS A 255 17.00 28.94 6.98
C CYS A 255 17.43 30.36 7.37
N VAL A 256 18.21 30.46 8.44
CA VAL A 256 18.86 31.71 8.88
C VAL A 256 20.38 31.56 8.83
N VAL A 257 21.02 32.49 8.12
CA VAL A 257 22.47 32.54 7.91
C VAL A 257 23.08 33.73 8.64
N LEU A 258 24.11 33.49 9.45
CA LEU A 258 24.93 34.50 10.11
C LEU A 258 26.18 34.80 9.29
N GLY A 259 26.44 36.09 9.02
CA GLY A 259 27.68 36.55 8.41
C GLY A 259 28.85 36.54 9.40
N GLY A 260 29.95 35.89 9.04
CA GLY A 260 31.20 35.90 9.80
C GLY A 260 31.95 37.23 9.69
N ASN A 261 33.26 37.22 9.96
CA ASN A 261 34.11 38.42 10.01
C ASN A 261 35.10 38.54 8.85
N THR A 262 34.94 37.70 7.82
CA THR A 262 35.85 37.63 6.68
C THR A 262 35.08 37.98 5.41
N TYR A 263 35.63 38.89 4.61
CA TYR A 263 35.07 39.23 3.31
C TYR A 263 35.13 38.02 2.38
N GLY A 264 34.05 37.75 1.65
CA GLY A 264 34.05 36.67 0.67
C GLY A 264 32.67 36.42 0.09
N LYS A 265 32.59 35.38 -0.72
CA LYS A 265 31.34 34.85 -1.27
C LYS A 265 31.10 33.46 -0.69
N VAL A 266 29.84 33.15 -0.43
CA VAL A 266 29.39 31.84 0.05
C VAL A 266 28.25 31.34 -0.81
N ASN A 267 28.13 30.03 -0.95
CA ASN A 267 27.05 29.42 -1.74
C ASN A 267 26.06 28.74 -0.80
N LEU A 268 24.84 29.28 -0.74
CA LEU A 268 23.73 28.66 -0.04
C LEU A 268 23.02 27.71 -1.01
N LYS A 269 23.06 26.42 -0.71
CA LYS A 269 22.37 25.37 -1.47
C LYS A 269 21.08 24.96 -0.76
N CYS A 270 20.02 24.78 -1.53
CA CYS A 270 18.75 24.22 -1.09
C CYS A 270 18.40 23.07 -2.03
N GLU A 271 18.11 21.88 -1.51
CA GLU A 271 17.81 20.67 -2.28
C GLU A 271 16.54 19.98 -1.77
N LEU A 272 15.81 19.29 -2.65
CA LEU A 272 14.65 18.49 -2.26
C LEU A 272 15.09 17.27 -1.45
N VAL A 273 14.32 16.93 -0.41
CA VAL A 273 14.58 15.74 0.41
C VAL A 273 14.32 14.45 -0.36
N ASP A 274 13.24 14.42 -1.15
CA ASP A 274 12.83 13.24 -1.93
C ASP A 274 13.72 13.00 -3.16
N ASP A 275 14.39 14.05 -3.68
CA ASP A 275 15.23 13.99 -4.87
C ASP A 275 16.42 14.97 -4.76
N GLY A 276 17.57 14.45 -4.33
CA GLY A 276 18.79 15.23 -4.14
C GLY A 276 19.46 15.72 -5.43
N GLU A 277 18.98 15.31 -6.62
CA GLU A 277 19.43 15.87 -7.89
C GLU A 277 18.78 17.24 -8.19
N ILE A 278 17.65 17.54 -7.54
CA ILE A 278 16.95 18.82 -7.67
C ILE A 278 17.43 19.77 -6.58
N TYR A 279 18.20 20.77 -6.98
CA TYR A 279 18.72 21.79 -6.06
C TYR A 279 18.86 23.17 -6.71
N SER A 280 18.95 24.18 -5.86
CA SER A 280 19.26 25.56 -6.24
C SER A 280 20.42 26.08 -5.41
N ILE A 281 21.23 26.97 -6.00
CA ILE A 281 22.36 27.60 -5.33
C ILE A 281 22.21 29.11 -5.46
N LYS A 282 22.30 29.80 -4.31
CA LYS A 282 22.37 31.26 -4.24
C LYS A 282 23.73 31.70 -3.72
N GLU A 283 24.46 32.48 -4.52
CA GLU A 283 25.69 33.13 -4.09
C GLU A 283 25.37 34.35 -3.23
N ILE A 284 25.97 34.43 -2.04
CA ILE A 284 25.78 35.51 -1.07
C ILE A 284 27.13 36.18 -0.80
N THR A 285 27.16 37.51 -0.81
CA THR A 285 28.37 38.28 -0.52
C THR A 285 28.43 38.67 0.97
N ILE A 286 29.53 38.33 1.64
CA ILE A 286 29.80 38.74 3.03
C ILE A 286 30.64 40.02 3.03
N ARG A 287 30.17 41.07 3.71
CA ARG A 287 30.87 42.38 3.75
C ARG A 287 30.90 43.02 5.14
N SER A 288 31.85 43.92 5.35
CA SER A 288 31.87 44.81 6.50
C SER A 288 30.77 45.87 6.40
N ILE A 289 30.30 46.36 7.54
CA ILE A 289 29.47 47.57 7.62
C ILE A 289 30.41 48.75 7.41
N LEU A 290 30.24 49.48 6.30
CA LEU A 290 30.91 50.78 6.09
C LEU A 290 30.36 51.83 7.07
#